data_AF-A0A3Q3XBF0-F1
#
_entry.id   AF-A0A3Q3XBF0-F1
#
_cell.length_a   1.000
_cell.length_b   1.000
_cell.length_c   1.000
_cell.angle_alpha   90.00
_cell.angle_beta   90.00
_cell.angle_gamma   90.00
#
_symmetry.space_group_name_H-M   'P 1'
#
loop_
_entity.id
_entity.type
_entity.pdbx_description
1 polymer ?
#
loop_
_entity_poly.entity_id
_entity_poly.type
_entity_poly.pdbx_seq_one_letter_code
_entity_poly.pdbx_strand_id
1 'polypeptide(L)'
;MCSLLDAGAPVYLYEYQHPPKFLQDKRPSFVKSDHGDEIFMVFGFCFTETHVQLVSKYVCSEEEEQLSRTMMSYWGNFAYTGSPNGRGLVHWPKYGAKEEYLEIRSTEQVVSQGLKKDRFALLTQTLPETHGQTTDKEAFKL
;
A
#
# COMPACT_ATOMS: atom_id res chain seq x y z
N MET A 1 -3.67 -20.71 -11.05
CA MET A 1 -4.13 -19.30 -10.95
C MET A 1 -3.06 -18.46 -11.63
N CYS A 2 -3.38 -17.75 -12.71
CA CYS A 2 -2.38 -16.98 -13.47
C CYS A 2 -2.26 -15.59 -12.81
N SER A 3 -1.10 -15.26 -12.25
CA SER A 3 -0.85 -13.93 -11.69
C SER A 3 -0.57 -12.91 -12.80
N LEU A 4 -0.70 -11.61 -12.50
CA LEU A 4 -0.33 -10.54 -13.46
C LEU A 4 1.15 -10.60 -13.86
N LEU A 5 2.00 -11.14 -12.98
CA LEU A 5 3.40 -11.43 -13.30
C LEU A 5 3.52 -12.55 -14.33
N ASP A 6 2.72 -13.60 -14.21
CA ASP A 6 2.69 -14.73 -15.16
C ASP A 6 2.19 -14.31 -16.55
N ALA A 7 1.43 -13.21 -16.62
CA ALA A 7 0.99 -12.58 -17.87
C ALA A 7 2.04 -11.62 -18.49
N GLY A 8 3.20 -11.44 -17.86
CA GLY A 8 4.29 -10.58 -18.35
C GLY A 8 4.05 -9.07 -18.20
N ALA A 9 3.03 -8.65 -17.45
CA ALA A 9 2.72 -7.25 -17.24
C ALA A 9 3.68 -6.61 -16.22
N PRO A 10 4.08 -5.33 -16.38
CA PRO A 10 4.83 -4.62 -15.36
C PRO A 10 3.94 -4.37 -14.13
N VAL A 11 4.35 -4.90 -12.98
CA VAL A 11 3.64 -4.74 -11.70
C VAL A 11 4.49 -3.90 -10.76
N TYR A 12 3.85 -3.03 -9.98
CA TYR A 12 4.46 -2.26 -8.91
C TYR A 12 3.62 -2.42 -7.66
N LEU A 13 4.26 -2.71 -6.52
CA LEU A 13 3.60 -2.95 -5.24
C LEU A 13 4.11 -1.95 -4.19
N TYR A 14 3.21 -1.47 -3.32
CA TYR A 14 3.58 -0.66 -2.17
C TYR A 14 2.84 -1.07 -0.89
N GLU A 15 3.41 -0.71 0.27
CA GLU A 15 2.71 -0.66 1.56
C GLU A 15 2.77 0.79 2.06
N TYR A 16 1.60 1.40 2.29
CA TYR A 16 1.50 2.76 2.82
C TYR A 16 1.42 2.74 4.35
N GLN A 17 2.23 3.58 5.00
CA GLN A 17 2.45 3.52 6.45
C GLN A 17 2.32 4.89 7.15
N HIS A 18 1.65 5.87 6.54
CA HIS A 18 1.46 7.20 7.15
C HIS A 18 0.02 7.41 7.67
N PRO A 19 -0.19 7.54 8.99
CA PRO A 19 -1.48 7.95 9.55
C PRO A 19 -1.70 9.47 9.35
N PRO A 20 -2.73 9.91 8.60
CA PRO A 20 -3.00 11.33 8.37
C PRO A 20 -3.22 12.05 9.71
N LYS A 21 -2.46 13.12 9.98
CA LYS A 21 -2.43 13.69 11.35
C LYS A 21 -3.79 14.27 11.76
N PHE A 22 -4.57 14.78 10.80
CA PHE A 22 -5.92 15.29 11.05
C PHE A 22 -6.94 14.24 11.54
N LEU A 23 -6.63 12.95 11.39
CA LEU A 23 -7.46 11.84 11.88
C LEU A 23 -6.94 11.24 13.19
N GLN A 24 -5.70 11.55 13.59
CA GLN A 24 -5.08 10.93 14.78
C GLN A 24 -5.83 11.29 16.06
N ASP A 25 -6.31 12.52 16.21
CA ASP A 25 -7.12 12.94 17.38
C ASP A 25 -8.47 12.22 17.48
N LYS A 26 -8.95 11.66 16.36
CA LYS A 26 -10.24 10.95 16.26
C LYS A 26 -10.08 9.43 16.31
N ARG A 27 -8.85 8.92 16.32
CA ARG A 27 -8.55 7.48 16.28
C ARG A 27 -7.79 7.05 17.53
N PRO A 28 -8.00 5.82 18.02
CA PRO A 28 -7.15 5.26 19.07
C PRO A 28 -5.67 5.27 18.63
N SER A 29 -4.75 5.57 19.54
CA SER A 29 -3.32 5.74 19.23
C SER A 29 -2.61 4.49 18.68
N PHE A 30 -3.20 3.30 18.85
CA PHE A 30 -2.67 2.06 18.27
C PHE A 30 -2.97 1.95 16.76
N VAL A 31 -3.90 2.75 16.25
CA VAL A 31 -4.22 2.80 14.82
C VAL A 31 -3.13 3.58 14.13
N LYS A 32 -2.33 2.87 13.33
CA LYS A 32 -1.33 3.46 12.44
C LYS A 32 -2.03 3.90 11.15
N SER A 33 -1.53 3.50 9.98
CA SER A 33 -2.27 3.68 8.73
C SER A 33 -3.48 2.75 8.70
N ASP A 34 -4.65 3.34 8.47
CA ASP A 34 -5.93 2.65 8.32
C ASP A 34 -6.31 2.54 6.84
N HIS A 35 -7.38 1.79 6.55
CA HIS A 35 -7.90 1.62 5.20
C HIS A 35 -8.33 2.97 4.59
N GLY A 36 -7.77 3.30 3.42
CA GLY A 36 -8.09 4.50 2.65
C GLY A 36 -7.32 5.76 3.05
N ASP A 37 -6.43 5.68 4.03
CA ASP A 37 -5.63 6.83 4.47
C ASP A 37 -4.71 7.40 3.38
N GLU A 38 -4.29 6.58 2.42
CA GLU A 38 -3.45 7.01 1.31
C GLU A 38 -4.19 7.92 0.31
N ILE A 39 -5.52 7.81 0.23
CA ILE A 39 -6.36 8.55 -0.71
C ILE A 39 -6.14 10.07 -0.55
N PHE A 40 -6.00 10.56 0.68
CA PHE A 40 -5.76 11.98 0.95
C PHE A 40 -4.45 12.47 0.31
N MET A 41 -3.40 11.65 0.34
CA MET A 41 -2.10 12.01 -0.23
C MET A 41 -2.09 11.89 -1.75
N VAL A 42 -2.79 10.88 -2.30
CA VAL A 42 -2.94 10.66 -3.76
C VAL A 42 -3.71 11.79 -4.43
N PHE A 43 -4.77 12.29 -3.79
CA PHE A 43 -5.62 13.35 -4.36
C PHE A 43 -5.16 14.77 -4.01
N GLY A 44 -4.00 14.92 -3.35
CA GLY A 44 -3.45 16.25 -3.08
C GLY A 44 -4.23 17.02 -2.03
N PHE A 45 -4.78 16.37 -1.00
CA PHE A 45 -5.59 16.99 0.06
C PHE A 45 -4.94 18.26 0.63
N CYS A 46 -3.62 18.25 0.84
CA CYS A 46 -2.85 19.38 1.37
C CYS A 46 -2.82 20.62 0.47
N PHE A 47 -3.20 20.50 -0.80
CA PHE A 47 -3.19 21.59 -1.79
C PHE A 47 -4.60 21.98 -2.24
N THR A 48 -5.63 21.50 -1.54
CA THR A 48 -7.02 21.81 -1.88
C THR A 48 -7.44 23.16 -1.32
N GLU A 49 -7.86 24.07 -2.21
CA GLU A 49 -8.35 25.41 -1.87
C GLU A 49 -9.90 25.46 -1.74
N THR A 50 -10.54 24.31 -1.53
CA THR A 50 -11.97 24.14 -1.89
C THR A 50 -12.97 24.55 -0.81
N HIS A 51 -14.16 24.93 -1.28
CA HIS A 51 -15.38 25.20 -0.50
C HIS A 51 -15.93 23.96 0.27
N VAL A 52 -15.29 22.80 0.13
CA VAL A 52 -15.65 21.56 0.82
C VAL A 52 -14.74 21.42 2.04
N GLN A 53 -15.23 21.85 3.21
CA GLN A 53 -14.52 21.71 4.47
C GLN A 53 -14.59 20.26 4.97
N LEU A 54 -13.81 19.34 4.36
CA LEU A 54 -13.65 17.97 4.90
C LEU A 54 -13.07 18.01 6.32
N VAL A 55 -12.21 18.99 6.58
CA VAL A 55 -11.63 19.24 7.90
C VAL A 55 -11.45 20.76 8.03
N SER A 56 -12.43 21.44 8.62
CA SER A 56 -12.33 22.87 8.84
C SER A 56 -11.08 23.17 9.67
N LYS A 57 -10.12 23.92 9.11
CA LYS A 57 -8.90 24.45 9.76
C LYS A 57 -7.70 23.50 9.92
N TYR A 58 -7.69 22.33 9.27
CA TYR A 58 -6.46 21.54 9.26
C TYR A 58 -5.43 22.13 8.30
N VAL A 59 -4.19 22.30 8.77
CA VAL A 59 -3.05 22.72 7.94
C VAL A 59 -2.08 21.54 7.89
N CYS A 60 -1.80 21.06 6.69
CA CYS A 60 -0.81 19.99 6.52
C CYS A 60 0.56 20.45 7.02
N SER A 61 1.28 19.52 7.63
CA SER A 61 2.69 19.72 7.92
C SER A 61 3.53 19.66 6.63
N GLU A 62 4.72 20.26 6.63
CA GLU A 62 5.68 20.19 5.51
C GLU A 62 5.96 18.74 5.09
N GLU A 63 6.02 17.83 6.06
CA GLU A 63 6.13 16.38 5.88
C GLU A 63 4.97 15.80 5.05
N GLU A 64 3.71 16.14 5.37
CA GLU A 64 2.54 15.67 4.65
C GLU A 64 2.41 16.30 3.27
N GLU A 65 2.79 17.57 3.11
CA GLU A 65 2.87 18.21 1.81
C GLU A 65 3.89 17.50 0.92
N GLN A 66 5.08 17.21 1.44
CA GLN A 66 6.11 16.49 0.70
C GLN A 66 5.67 15.07 0.37
N LEU A 67 5.06 14.35 1.31
CA LEU A 67 4.50 13.02 1.07
C LEU A 67 3.42 13.04 -0.01
N SER A 68 2.52 14.03 0.02
CA SER A 68 1.48 14.19 -0.99
C SER A 68 2.06 14.48 -2.37
N ARG A 69 3.07 15.35 -2.48
CA ARG A 69 3.80 15.59 -3.74
C ARG A 69 4.45 14.31 -4.27
N THR A 70 5.07 13.53 -3.38
CA THR A 70 5.68 12.24 -3.73
C THR A 70 4.62 11.25 -4.24
N MET A 71 3.51 11.08 -3.54
CA MET A 71 2.41 10.19 -3.94
C MET A 71 1.80 10.59 -5.28
N MET A 72 1.44 11.87 -5.45
CA MET A 72 0.91 12.39 -6.71
C MET A 72 1.90 12.19 -7.86
N SER A 73 3.21 12.35 -7.61
CA SER A 73 4.22 12.14 -8.64
C SER A 73 4.31 10.68 -9.06
N TYR A 74 4.33 9.73 -8.12
CA TYR A 74 4.32 8.30 -8.46
C TYR A 74 3.07 7.90 -9.26
N TRP A 75 1.88 8.30 -8.80
CA TRP A 75 0.62 7.98 -9.46
C TRP A 75 0.50 8.65 -10.83
N GLY A 76 0.89 9.92 -10.95
CA GLY A 76 0.91 10.66 -12.21
C GLY A 76 1.89 10.08 -13.23
N ASN A 77 3.11 9.74 -12.80
CA ASN A 77 4.10 9.10 -13.66
C ASN A 77 3.62 7.73 -14.15
N PHE A 78 3.02 6.94 -13.26
CA PHE A 78 2.47 5.62 -13.62
C PHE A 78 1.34 5.75 -14.64
N ALA A 79 0.40 6.67 -14.42
CA ALA A 79 -0.68 6.94 -15.36
C ALA A 79 -0.17 7.40 -16.73
N TYR A 80 0.89 8.22 -16.77
CA TYR A 80 1.45 8.76 -18.01
C TYR A 80 2.34 7.77 -18.77
N THR A 81 3.12 6.93 -18.07
CA THR A 81 4.20 6.14 -18.68
C THR A 81 4.12 4.63 -18.43
N GLY A 82 3.25 4.17 -17.52
CA GLY A 82 3.26 2.80 -17.01
C GLY A 82 4.38 2.50 -16.00
N SER A 83 5.15 3.50 -15.57
CA SER A 83 6.15 3.39 -14.50
C SER A 83 5.97 4.55 -13.50
N PRO A 84 6.00 4.28 -12.18
CA PRO A 84 5.87 5.34 -11.18
C PRO A 84 7.14 6.21 -11.06
N ASN A 85 8.29 5.70 -11.53
CA ASN A 85 9.59 6.36 -11.38
C ASN A 85 9.68 7.71 -12.11
N GLY A 86 10.39 8.66 -11.51
CA GLY A 86 10.64 9.99 -12.06
C GLY A 86 11.80 10.70 -11.36
N ARG A 87 12.19 11.87 -11.88
CA ARG A 87 13.29 12.66 -11.29
C ARG A 87 12.95 13.08 -9.86
N GLY A 88 13.89 12.91 -8.94
CA GLY A 88 13.74 13.32 -7.54
C GLY A 88 12.93 12.37 -6.66
N LEU A 89 12.49 11.23 -7.21
CA LEU A 89 11.80 10.18 -6.45
C LEU A 89 12.76 9.04 -6.10
N VAL A 90 12.50 8.37 -4.98
CA VAL A 90 13.14 7.09 -4.68
C VAL A 90 12.77 6.09 -5.77
N HIS A 91 13.73 5.25 -6.15
CA HIS A 91 13.47 4.23 -7.16
C HIS A 91 12.44 3.22 -6.64
N TRP A 92 11.33 3.08 -7.35
CA TRP A 92 10.30 2.08 -7.09
C TRP A 92 10.54 0.88 -8.02
N PRO A 93 10.99 -0.25 -7.47
CA PRO A 93 11.30 -1.44 -8.27
C PRO A 93 10.04 -2.07 -8.85
N LYS A 94 10.20 -2.72 -10.00
CA LYS A 94 9.15 -3.60 -10.53
C LYS A 94 9.02 -4.81 -9.60
N TYR A 95 7.78 -5.09 -9.21
CA TYR A 95 7.47 -6.32 -8.50
C TYR A 95 7.70 -7.51 -9.44
N GLY A 96 8.27 -8.60 -8.92
CA GLY A 96 8.71 -9.75 -9.70
C GLY A 96 9.29 -10.85 -8.83
N ALA A 97 10.23 -11.65 -9.36
CA ALA A 97 10.78 -12.82 -8.66
C ALA A 97 11.46 -12.50 -7.31
N LYS A 98 12.00 -11.28 -7.15
CA LYS A 98 12.58 -10.80 -5.88
C LYS A 98 11.54 -10.29 -4.88
N GLU A 99 10.28 -10.22 -5.29
CA GLU A 99 9.15 -9.74 -4.48
C GLU A 99 9.38 -8.34 -3.88
N GLU A 100 10.12 -7.49 -4.61
CA GLU A 100 10.48 -6.14 -4.19
C GLU A 100 9.28 -5.19 -4.28
N TYR A 101 9.06 -4.42 -3.21
CA TYR A 101 7.98 -3.44 -3.11
C TYR A 101 8.48 -2.18 -2.40
N LEU A 102 7.70 -1.10 -2.50
CA LEU A 102 8.04 0.16 -1.85
C LEU A 102 7.22 0.35 -0.56
N GLU A 103 7.90 0.49 0.56
CA GLU A 103 7.29 1.00 1.79
C GLU A 103 7.25 2.53 1.70
N ILE A 104 6.04 3.08 1.74
CA ILE A 104 5.81 4.53 1.70
C ILE A 104 5.51 5.00 3.12
N ARG A 105 6.55 5.50 3.78
CA ARG A 105 6.48 6.06 5.13
C ARG A 105 6.35 7.58 5.05
N SER A 106 6.16 8.21 6.20
CA SER A 106 5.92 9.64 6.29
C SER A 106 7.07 10.50 5.75
N THR A 107 8.32 10.14 6.07
CA THR A 107 9.52 10.91 5.72
C THR A 107 10.46 10.19 4.75
N GLU A 108 10.26 8.89 4.52
CA GLU A 108 11.15 8.08 3.69
C GLU A 108 10.36 7.06 2.87
N GLN A 109 10.92 6.70 1.70
CA GLN A 109 10.46 5.58 0.90
C GLN A 109 11.56 4.53 0.86
N VAL A 110 11.22 3.30 1.25
CA VAL A 110 12.19 2.24 1.47
C VAL A 110 11.83 1.05 0.59
N VAL A 111 12.82 0.53 -0.13
CA VAL A 111 12.65 -0.72 -0.89
C VAL A 111 12.74 -1.90 0.08
N SER A 112 11.74 -2.76 0.04
CA SER A 112 11.59 -3.93 0.92
C SER A 112 11.20 -5.15 0.08
N GLN A 113 11.15 -6.34 0.69
CA GLN A 113 10.91 -7.60 -0.02
C GLN A 113 9.90 -8.47 0.73
N GLY A 114 9.10 -9.25 -0.02
CA GLY A 114 8.25 -10.30 0.55
C GLY A 114 7.11 -9.79 1.44
N LEU A 115 6.37 -8.76 0.97
CA LEU A 115 5.26 -8.17 1.72
C LEU A 115 4.28 -9.23 2.25
N LYS A 116 4.24 -9.40 3.58
CA LYS A 116 3.36 -10.33 4.31
C LYS A 116 3.41 -11.79 3.81
N LYS A 117 4.54 -12.23 3.24
CA LYS A 117 4.68 -13.55 2.60
C LYS A 117 4.18 -14.71 3.45
N ASP A 118 4.58 -14.78 4.71
CA ASP A 118 4.18 -15.88 5.61
C ASP A 118 2.68 -15.90 5.89
N ARG A 119 2.06 -14.71 6.03
CA ARG A 119 0.61 -14.60 6.24
C ARG A 119 -0.15 -15.01 4.98
N PHE A 120 0.36 -14.62 3.81
CA PHE A 120 -0.23 -15.03 2.53
C PHE A 120 -0.16 -16.55 2.35
N ALA A 121 1.00 -17.17 2.62
CA ALA A 121 1.17 -18.62 2.57
C ALA A 121 0.25 -19.36 3.56
N LEU A 122 0.16 -18.86 4.79
CA LEU A 122 -0.75 -19.40 5.80
C LEU A 122 -2.20 -19.43 5.30
N LEU A 123 -2.70 -18.31 4.77
CA LEU A 123 -4.09 -18.18 4.34
C LEU A 123 -4.42 -18.95 3.06
N THR A 124 -3.47 -19.04 2.12
CA THR A 124 -3.74 -19.58 0.77
C THR A 124 -3.29 -21.01 0.57
N GLN A 125 -2.37 -21.52 1.41
CA GLN A 125 -1.82 -22.87 1.29
C GLN A 125 -2.09 -23.66 2.57
N THR A 126 -1.53 -23.21 3.70
CA THR A 126 -1.53 -23.98 4.95
C THR A 126 -2.94 -24.24 5.49
N LEU A 127 -3.79 -23.21 5.56
CA LEU A 127 -5.16 -23.38 6.06
C LEU A 127 -6.02 -24.28 5.15
N PRO A 128 -6.06 -24.09 3.82
CA PRO A 128 -6.77 -25.01 2.92
C PRO A 128 -6.28 -26.46 2.98
N GLU A 129 -4.96 -26.68 3.00
CA GLU A 129 -4.38 -28.02 3.09
C GLU A 129 -4.75 -28.71 4.41
N THR A 130 -4.69 -27.98 5.53
CA THR A 130 -5.08 -28.49 6.84
C THR A 130 -6.56 -28.83 6.90
N HIS A 131 -7.41 -28.01 6.27
CA HIS A 131 -8.84 -28.26 6.19
C HIS A 131 -9.14 -29.52 5.36
N GLY A 132 -8.55 -29.65 4.18
CA GLY A 132 -8.71 -30.83 3.32
C GLY A 132 -8.22 -32.12 3.96
N GLN A 133 -7.09 -32.07 4.67
CA GLN A 133 -6.59 -33.23 5.42
C GLN A 133 -7.51 -33.64 6.58
N THR A 134 -8.18 -32.67 7.22
CA THR A 134 -9.14 -32.94 8.29
C THR A 134 -10.40 -33.61 7.72
N THR A 135 -10.94 -33.10 6.61
CA THR A 135 -12.13 -33.66 5.97
C THR A 135 -11.89 -35.07 5.41
N ASP A 136 -10.72 -35.32 4.82
CA ASP A 136 -10.37 -36.65 4.30
C ASP A 136 -10.21 -37.67 5.45
N LYS A 137 -9.57 -37.29 6.56
CA LYS A 137 -9.43 -38.17 7.73
C LYS A 137 -10.76 -38.52 8.41
N GLU A 138 -11.78 -37.67 8.31
CA GLU A 138 -13.13 -37.99 8.79
C GLU A 138 -13.90 -38.88 7.79
N ALA A 139 -13.70 -38.70 6.48
CA ALA A 139 -14.31 -39.52 5.45
C ALA A 139 -13.83 -41.00 5.46
N PHE A 140 -12.57 -41.25 5.86
CA PHE A 140 -12.01 -42.61 6.01
C PHE A 140 -12.30 -43.29 7.36
N LYS A 141 -13.09 -42.66 8.25
CA LYS A 141 -13.53 -43.25 9.53
C LYS A 141 -14.96 -43.81 9.51
N LEU A 142 -15.63 -43.78 8.36
CA LEU A 142 -16.91 -44.45 8.08
C LEU A 142 -16.68 -45.72 7.25
#